data_AF-A0A2T2VBG8-F1
#
_entry.id   AF-A0A2T2VBG8-F1
#
_cell.length_a   1.000
_cell.length_b   1.000
_cell.length_c   1.000
_cell.angle_alpha   90.00
_cell.angle_beta   90.00
_cell.angle_gamma   90.00
#
_symmetry.space_group_name_H-M   'P 1'
#
loop_
_entity.id
_entity.type
_entity.pdbx_description
1 polymer ?
#
loop_
_entity_poly.entity_id
_entity_poly.type
_entity_poly.pdbx_seq_one_letter_code
_entity_poly.pdbx_strand_id
1 'polypeptide(L)'
;MEKGERSSTIEGAAARITAPTDSAVVDSASVDVTIEAENFETGVQTETDRAEEIANSGNGQHFHVILDNEPYKANYEAGTPFDLGDLGPGAHTVVAFPSRSYHESVKGREAHDLINFYVQEESGEVMLGDREPAIIYSRPKGTYSGADAERIMLDFYLHNVELGDDGYKARYTISDDGGAEVATTTLTEWTPAFVTGLSSGSYEVNLQLIGDDGEVVPGPFNDTTREITVETGEEM
;
A
#
# COMPACT_ATOMS: atom_id res chain seq x y z
N MET A 1 2.31 15.25 -12.12
CA MET A 1 2.11 13.79 -11.97
C MET A 1 1.94 13.16 -13.32
N GLU A 2 2.41 11.94 -13.48
CA GLU A 2 2.26 11.16 -14.70
C GLU A 2 1.79 9.74 -14.37
N LYS A 3 0.99 9.16 -15.28
CA LYS A 3 0.61 7.75 -15.18
C LYS A 3 1.85 6.90 -15.50
N GLY A 4 2.10 5.90 -14.66
CA GLY A 4 3.16 4.94 -14.88
C GLY A 4 2.68 3.75 -15.71
N GLU A 5 3.63 3.01 -16.27
CA GLU A 5 3.37 1.66 -16.77
C GLU A 5 3.57 0.65 -15.62
N ARG A 6 2.76 -0.42 -15.60
CA ARG A 6 3.01 -1.52 -14.65
C ARG A 6 4.35 -2.15 -14.94
N SER A 7 5.06 -2.53 -13.89
CA SER A 7 6.13 -3.52 -14.06
C SER A 7 5.57 -4.85 -14.53
N SER A 8 6.40 -5.65 -15.20
CA SER A 8 6.03 -6.98 -15.71
C SER A 8 5.37 -7.84 -14.64
N THR A 9 4.33 -8.57 -15.00
CA THR A 9 3.65 -9.50 -14.08
C THR A 9 4.62 -10.56 -13.54
N ILE A 10 4.46 -10.97 -12.28
CA ILE A 10 5.03 -12.22 -11.76
C ILE A 10 3.87 -13.21 -11.68
N GLU A 11 3.85 -14.19 -12.57
CA GLU A 11 2.75 -15.14 -12.67
C GLU A 11 2.64 -16.00 -11.40
N GLY A 12 1.43 -16.09 -10.85
CA GLY A 12 1.13 -16.86 -9.64
C GLY A 12 1.74 -16.31 -8.35
N ALA A 13 2.37 -15.13 -8.38
CA ALA A 13 2.91 -14.51 -7.18
C ALA A 13 1.79 -14.18 -6.20
N ALA A 14 1.94 -14.58 -4.94
CA ALA A 14 0.99 -14.22 -3.91
C ALA A 14 1.59 -14.19 -2.50
N ALA A 15 0.96 -13.38 -1.65
CA ALA A 15 1.08 -13.48 -0.20
C ALA A 15 -0.06 -14.36 0.34
N ARG A 16 0.20 -15.18 1.35
CA ARG A 16 -0.81 -15.95 2.08
C ARG A 16 -0.62 -15.80 3.58
N ILE A 17 -1.58 -15.22 4.27
CA ILE A 17 -1.53 -15.07 5.71
C ILE A 17 -1.96 -16.41 6.34
N THR A 18 -1.05 -17.02 7.10
CA THR A 18 -1.27 -18.34 7.70
C THR A 18 -1.53 -18.29 9.21
N ALA A 19 -1.15 -17.19 9.85
CA ALA A 19 -1.43 -16.92 11.26
C ALA A 19 -1.47 -15.39 11.51
N PRO A 20 -2.38 -14.87 12.33
CA PRO A 20 -3.60 -15.55 12.79
C PRO A 20 -4.47 -15.98 11.60
N THR A 21 -5.39 -16.93 11.79
CA THR A 21 -6.37 -17.26 10.74
C THR A 21 -7.48 -16.22 10.73
N ASP A 22 -8.18 -16.11 9.62
CA ASP A 22 -9.39 -15.29 9.57
C ASP A 22 -10.38 -15.67 10.69
N SER A 23 -11.00 -14.65 11.27
CA SER A 23 -11.89 -14.68 12.43
C SER A 23 -11.28 -15.26 13.72
N ALA A 24 -9.95 -15.42 13.82
CA ALA A 24 -9.33 -15.88 15.06
C ALA A 24 -9.48 -14.86 16.20
N VAL A 25 -9.59 -15.35 17.44
CA VAL A 25 -9.46 -14.52 18.65
C VAL A 25 -8.12 -14.84 19.30
N VAL A 26 -7.23 -13.85 19.37
CA VAL A 26 -5.90 -13.99 19.98
C VAL A 26 -5.90 -13.42 21.39
N ASP A 27 -5.37 -14.16 22.36
CA ASP A 27 -5.38 -13.75 23.78
C ASP A 27 -4.35 -12.65 24.09
N SER A 28 -3.27 -12.56 23.30
CA SER A 28 -2.17 -11.63 23.49
C SER A 28 -2.43 -10.29 22.81
N ALA A 29 -2.09 -9.19 23.47
CA ALA A 29 -2.05 -7.87 22.86
C ALA A 29 -0.90 -7.73 21.86
N SER A 30 0.25 -8.36 22.13
CA SER A 30 1.35 -8.45 21.17
C SER A 30 1.02 -9.52 20.16
N VAL A 31 0.87 -9.11 18.89
CA VAL A 31 0.41 -9.97 17.80
C VAL A 31 1.48 -10.05 16.72
N ASP A 32 1.77 -11.26 16.28
CA ASP A 32 2.54 -11.53 15.07
C ASP A 32 1.59 -11.94 13.94
N VAL A 33 2.00 -11.67 12.70
CA VAL A 33 1.42 -12.27 11.50
C VAL A 33 2.46 -13.13 10.78
N THR A 34 2.07 -14.30 10.29
CA THR A 34 2.92 -15.17 9.46
C THR A 34 2.39 -15.15 8.04
N ILE A 35 3.26 -14.88 7.07
CA ILE A 35 2.91 -14.72 5.66
C ILE A 35 3.79 -15.66 4.82
N GLU A 36 3.18 -16.59 4.12
CA GLU A 36 3.85 -17.45 3.15
C GLU A 36 3.89 -16.80 1.76
N ALA A 37 4.92 -17.12 0.99
CA ALA A 37 5.07 -16.68 -0.39
C ALA A 37 4.66 -17.80 -1.35
N GLU A 38 3.84 -17.48 -2.35
CA GLU A 38 3.61 -18.33 -3.52
C GLU A 38 4.27 -17.67 -4.73
N ASN A 39 5.08 -18.40 -5.51
CA ASN A 39 5.78 -17.92 -6.73
C ASN A 39 6.42 -16.52 -6.60
N PHE A 40 6.93 -16.22 -5.42
CA PHE A 40 7.55 -14.95 -5.07
C PHE A 40 8.70 -15.23 -4.10
N GLU A 41 9.79 -14.49 -4.25
CA GLU A 41 10.98 -14.63 -3.41
C GLU A 41 11.19 -13.32 -2.64
N THR A 42 11.15 -13.37 -1.32
CA THR A 42 11.46 -12.22 -0.47
C THR A 42 12.97 -12.07 -0.30
N GLY A 43 13.45 -10.88 0.04
CA GLY A 43 14.87 -10.62 0.31
C GLY A 43 15.75 -10.37 -0.93
N VAL A 44 15.25 -10.65 -2.15
CA VAL A 44 16.02 -10.50 -3.39
C VAL A 44 15.78 -9.16 -4.08
N GLN A 45 16.80 -8.60 -4.73
CA GLN A 45 16.64 -7.37 -5.51
C GLN A 45 15.83 -7.64 -6.79
N THR A 46 15.00 -6.67 -7.19
CA THR A 46 14.32 -6.72 -8.49
C THR A 46 15.22 -6.10 -9.56
N GLU A 47 15.65 -6.89 -10.54
CA GLU A 47 16.57 -6.46 -11.61
C GLU A 47 15.81 -5.79 -12.77
N THR A 48 15.50 -4.50 -12.65
CA THR A 48 14.88 -3.68 -13.70
C THR A 48 15.42 -2.26 -13.65
N ASP A 49 15.45 -1.55 -14.78
CA ASP A 49 15.87 -0.12 -14.84
C ASP A 49 15.15 0.74 -13.81
N ARG A 50 13.84 0.50 -13.57
CA ARG A 50 13.04 1.19 -12.56
C ARG A 50 13.64 1.14 -11.15
N ALA A 51 14.37 0.08 -10.80
CA ALA A 51 15.00 -0.09 -9.49
C ALA A 51 16.12 0.93 -9.23
N GLU A 52 16.63 1.58 -10.28
CA GLU A 52 17.64 2.64 -10.22
C GLU A 52 17.03 4.05 -10.31
N GLU A 53 15.74 4.16 -10.61
CA GLU A 53 15.06 5.43 -10.89
C GLU A 53 14.24 5.99 -9.72
N ILE A 54 13.91 5.14 -8.74
CA ILE A 54 13.05 5.47 -7.60
C ILE A 54 13.55 4.79 -6.32
N ALA A 55 13.02 5.23 -5.17
CA ALA A 55 13.33 4.66 -3.87
C ALA A 55 13.28 3.13 -3.86
N ASN A 56 14.43 2.51 -3.60
CA ASN A 56 14.63 1.06 -3.67
C ASN A 56 15.12 0.51 -2.33
N SER A 57 14.44 -0.52 -1.81
CA SER A 57 14.83 -1.16 -0.55
C SER A 57 16.10 -1.99 -0.73
N GLY A 58 17.13 -1.70 0.06
CA GLY A 58 18.36 -2.51 0.11
C GLY A 58 18.12 -3.96 0.56
N ASN A 59 17.02 -4.22 1.26
CA ASN A 59 16.63 -5.57 1.72
C ASN A 59 15.84 -6.36 0.66
N GLY A 60 15.59 -5.78 -0.52
CA GLY A 60 14.96 -6.47 -1.64
C GLY A 60 13.43 -6.54 -1.57
N GLN A 61 12.89 -7.49 -2.32
CA GLN A 61 11.48 -7.84 -2.43
C GLN A 61 10.91 -8.21 -1.06
N HIS A 62 9.67 -7.79 -0.81
CA HIS A 62 9.04 -7.92 0.50
C HIS A 62 7.53 -7.89 0.39
N PHE A 63 6.85 -8.27 1.46
CA PHE A 63 5.43 -7.99 1.60
C PHE A 63 5.22 -6.60 2.15
N HIS A 64 4.25 -5.87 1.57
CA HIS A 64 3.63 -4.76 2.28
C HIS A 64 2.56 -5.35 3.18
N VAL A 65 2.68 -5.12 4.49
CA VAL A 65 1.72 -5.59 5.50
C VAL A 65 1.02 -4.38 6.07
N ILE A 66 -0.26 -4.22 5.76
CA ILE A 66 -1.09 -3.09 6.17
C ILE A 66 -2.06 -3.58 7.23
N LEU A 67 -1.89 -3.07 8.44
CA LEU A 67 -2.80 -3.29 9.56
C LEU A 67 -3.72 -2.08 9.66
N ASP A 68 -5.03 -2.28 9.69
CA ASP A 68 -6.01 -1.24 10.07
C ASP A 68 -5.95 0.05 9.23
N ASN A 69 -5.64 -0.09 7.94
CA ASN A 69 -5.39 1.03 7.03
C ASN A 69 -4.32 2.02 7.56
N GLU A 70 -3.33 1.56 8.30
CA GLU A 70 -2.13 2.31 8.66
C GLU A 70 -1.05 2.17 7.58
N PRO A 71 0.00 3.02 7.57
CA PRO A 71 1.12 2.85 6.64
C PRO A 71 1.72 1.45 6.72
N TYR A 72 1.97 0.83 5.55
CA TYR A 72 2.46 -0.55 5.50
C TYR A 72 3.71 -0.77 6.36
N LYS A 73 3.89 -1.97 6.87
CA LYS A 73 5.18 -2.45 7.39
C LYS A 73 5.82 -3.37 6.35
N ALA A 74 7.13 -3.31 6.21
CA ALA A 74 7.85 -4.14 5.22
C ALA A 74 8.28 -5.46 5.87
N ASN A 75 7.72 -6.58 5.41
CA ASN A 75 8.13 -7.92 5.85
C ASN A 75 9.01 -8.59 4.76
N TYR A 76 10.27 -8.85 5.10
CA TYR A 76 11.28 -9.43 4.20
C TYR A 76 11.43 -10.95 4.33
N GLU A 77 10.74 -11.58 5.28
CA GLU A 77 10.92 -12.99 5.64
C GLU A 77 9.60 -13.75 5.53
N ALA A 78 9.41 -14.48 4.44
CA ALA A 78 8.27 -15.37 4.28
C ALA A 78 8.33 -16.55 5.26
N GLY A 79 7.18 -16.95 5.80
CA GLY A 79 7.04 -18.06 6.74
C GLY A 79 7.54 -17.79 8.17
N THR A 80 8.05 -16.58 8.43
CA THR A 80 8.49 -16.16 9.77
C THR A 80 7.43 -15.27 10.43
N PRO A 81 7.17 -15.41 11.75
CA PRO A 81 6.34 -14.47 12.50
C PRO A 81 6.86 -13.04 12.38
N PHE A 82 5.98 -12.12 11.97
CA PHE A 82 6.26 -10.72 11.76
C PHE A 82 5.45 -9.87 12.75
N ASP A 83 6.16 -9.09 13.56
CA ASP A 83 5.58 -8.30 14.66
C ASP A 83 4.65 -7.18 14.15
N LEU A 84 3.35 -7.31 14.45
CA LEU A 84 2.36 -6.27 14.23
C LEU A 84 2.34 -5.24 15.37
N GLY A 85 3.02 -5.51 16.48
CA GLY A 85 3.08 -4.69 17.68
C GLY A 85 1.98 -5.01 18.68
N ASP A 86 1.84 -4.13 19.67
CA ASP A 86 0.78 -4.21 20.66
C ASP A 86 -0.52 -3.62 20.11
N LEU A 87 -1.55 -4.45 20.03
CA LEU A 87 -2.87 -4.13 19.52
C LEU A 87 -3.89 -3.98 20.67
N GLY A 88 -4.85 -3.07 20.47
CA GLY A 88 -5.97 -2.90 21.40
C GLY A 88 -6.96 -4.07 21.32
N PRO A 89 -7.86 -4.24 22.30
CA PRO A 89 -8.91 -5.24 22.20
C PRO A 89 -9.89 -4.94 21.05
N GLY A 90 -10.42 -6.00 20.43
CA GLY A 90 -11.43 -5.91 19.37
C GLY A 90 -10.92 -6.32 17.98
N ALA A 91 -11.67 -5.94 16.94
CA ALA A 91 -11.44 -6.30 15.55
C ALA A 91 -10.25 -5.58 14.92
N HIS A 92 -9.46 -6.32 14.15
CA HIS A 92 -8.33 -5.85 13.36
C HIS A 92 -8.39 -6.44 11.94
N THR A 93 -7.93 -5.67 10.97
CA THR A 93 -7.87 -6.08 9.56
C THR A 93 -6.43 -6.01 9.07
N VAL A 94 -5.91 -7.11 8.50
CA VAL A 94 -4.58 -7.14 7.88
C VAL A 94 -4.72 -7.44 6.40
N VAL A 95 -4.07 -6.62 5.58
CA VAL A 95 -3.90 -6.83 4.15
C VAL A 95 -2.42 -7.03 3.86
N ALA A 96 -2.09 -8.07 3.11
CA ALA A 96 -0.72 -8.35 2.69
C ALA A 96 -0.64 -8.57 1.19
N PHE A 97 0.36 -7.99 0.53
CA PHE A 97 0.66 -8.29 -0.88
C PHE A 97 2.17 -8.24 -1.15
N PRO A 98 2.67 -9.03 -2.12
CA PRO A 98 4.04 -8.97 -2.58
C PRO A 98 4.34 -7.62 -3.23
N SER A 99 5.54 -7.10 -2.97
CA SER A 99 6.04 -5.86 -3.52
C SER A 99 7.49 -6.02 -3.98
N ARG A 100 7.81 -5.36 -5.08
CA ARG A 100 9.17 -5.30 -5.64
C ARG A 100 10.15 -4.66 -4.67
N SER A 101 11.44 -4.79 -4.93
CA SER A 101 12.45 -4.13 -4.08
C SER A 101 12.24 -2.60 -4.04
N TYR A 102 11.84 -2.00 -5.16
CA TYR A 102 11.40 -0.60 -5.28
C TYR A 102 9.93 -0.37 -4.91
N HIS A 103 9.37 -1.29 -4.13
CA HIS A 103 8.06 -1.21 -3.47
C HIS A 103 6.83 -1.16 -4.36
N GLU A 104 6.94 -1.35 -5.67
CA GLU A 104 5.75 -1.48 -6.52
C GLU A 104 5.07 -2.81 -6.19
N SER A 105 3.78 -2.75 -5.87
CA SER A 105 2.96 -3.93 -5.65
C SER A 105 2.96 -4.87 -6.86
N VAL A 106 3.00 -6.17 -6.59
CA VAL A 106 2.75 -7.21 -7.59
C VAL A 106 1.24 -7.34 -7.75
N LYS A 107 0.70 -6.66 -8.77
CA LYS A 107 -0.74 -6.51 -8.96
C LYS A 107 -1.36 -7.80 -9.51
N GLY A 108 -2.30 -8.37 -8.76
CA GLY A 108 -3.10 -9.52 -9.18
C GLY A 108 -4.28 -9.77 -8.24
N ARG A 109 -5.43 -10.17 -8.78
CA ARG A 109 -6.63 -10.40 -7.94
C ARG A 109 -6.43 -11.46 -6.86
N GLU A 110 -5.51 -12.40 -7.10
CA GLU A 110 -5.17 -13.51 -6.21
C GLU A 110 -3.80 -13.32 -5.53
N ALA A 111 -3.11 -12.20 -5.78
CA ALA A 111 -1.75 -11.97 -5.30
C ALA A 111 -1.71 -11.38 -3.88
N HIS A 112 -2.79 -10.75 -3.41
CA HIS A 112 -2.90 -10.31 -2.02
C HIS A 112 -3.68 -11.31 -1.18
N ASP A 113 -3.57 -11.15 0.13
CA ASP A 113 -4.43 -11.80 1.12
C ASP A 113 -4.97 -10.75 2.10
N LEU A 114 -6.11 -11.08 2.68
CA LEU A 114 -6.81 -10.25 3.66
C LEU A 114 -7.37 -11.17 4.73
N ILE A 115 -7.10 -10.85 5.99
CA ILE A 115 -7.76 -11.49 7.12
C ILE A 115 -8.30 -10.44 8.08
N ASN A 116 -9.34 -10.84 8.79
CA ASN A 116 -9.83 -10.16 9.95
C ASN A 116 -9.62 -11.04 11.18
N PHE A 117 -9.20 -10.47 12.31
CA PHE A 117 -9.07 -11.21 13.56
C PHE A 117 -9.40 -10.30 14.73
N TYR A 118 -9.48 -10.88 15.91
CA TYR A 118 -9.86 -10.20 17.14
C TYR A 118 -8.78 -10.36 18.20
N VAL A 119 -8.51 -9.29 18.94
CA VAL A 119 -7.57 -9.30 20.07
C VAL A 119 -8.38 -9.28 21.36
N GLN A 120 -8.12 -10.25 22.25
CA GLN A 120 -8.69 -10.44 23.59
C GLN A 120 -10.21 -10.67 23.66
N GLU A 121 -11.00 -10.05 22.80
CA GLU A 121 -12.45 -10.19 22.74
C GLU A 121 -12.98 -10.02 21.31
N GLU A 122 -14.01 -10.80 20.97
CA GLU A 122 -14.69 -10.70 19.69
C GLU A 122 -15.66 -9.50 19.71
N SER A 123 -15.11 -8.29 19.53
CA SER A 123 -15.84 -7.03 19.57
C SER A 123 -15.38 -6.07 18.47
N GLY A 124 -16.17 -5.04 18.18
CA GLY A 124 -15.86 -4.04 17.14
C GLY A 124 -16.26 -4.47 15.73
N GLU A 125 -15.95 -3.61 14.76
CA GLU A 125 -16.25 -3.80 13.35
C GLU A 125 -14.95 -3.95 12.57
N VAL A 126 -14.90 -4.93 11.66
CA VAL A 126 -13.78 -5.11 10.73
C VAL A 126 -13.76 -3.97 9.71
N MET A 127 -12.58 -3.53 9.29
CA MET A 127 -12.47 -2.38 8.38
C MET A 127 -12.75 -2.74 6.92
N LEU A 128 -12.46 -3.99 6.54
CA LEU A 128 -12.64 -4.47 5.18
C LEU A 128 -12.98 -5.96 5.20
N GLY A 129 -14.10 -6.33 4.58
CA GLY A 129 -14.49 -7.71 4.37
C GLY A 129 -14.18 -8.18 2.96
N ASP A 130 -14.58 -9.41 2.64
CA ASP A 130 -14.24 -10.10 1.39
C ASP A 130 -15.01 -9.61 0.16
N ARG A 131 -15.89 -8.61 0.27
CA ARG A 131 -16.84 -8.26 -0.82
C ARG A 131 -16.91 -6.78 -1.12
N GLU A 132 -16.49 -5.94 -0.20
CA GLU A 132 -16.54 -4.50 -0.35
C GLU A 132 -15.48 -4.05 -1.37
N PRO A 133 -15.83 -3.16 -2.31
CA PRO A 133 -14.83 -2.59 -3.20
C PRO A 133 -13.91 -1.66 -2.38
N ALA A 134 -12.60 -1.90 -2.47
CA ALA A 134 -11.62 -1.09 -1.78
C ALA A 134 -10.37 -0.77 -2.62
N ILE A 135 -9.82 0.41 -2.38
CA ILE A 135 -8.47 0.80 -2.80
C ILE A 135 -7.57 0.89 -1.56
N ILE A 136 -6.46 0.16 -1.56
CA ILE A 136 -5.56 0.08 -0.42
C ILE A 136 -4.33 0.94 -0.70
N TYR A 137 -4.09 1.94 0.14
CA TYR A 137 -2.94 2.83 0.02
C TYR A 137 -1.63 2.08 0.30
N SER A 138 -0.76 1.97 -0.70
CA SER A 138 0.59 1.41 -0.52
C SER A 138 1.64 2.52 -0.38
N ARG A 139 1.69 3.44 -1.34
CA ARG A 139 2.70 4.51 -1.40
C ARG A 139 2.12 5.82 -1.97
N PRO A 140 2.75 6.96 -1.65
CA PRO A 140 3.98 7.16 -0.86
C PRO A 140 3.78 7.30 0.67
N LYS A 141 4.84 7.11 1.47
CA LYS A 141 4.82 7.40 2.92
C LYS A 141 6.21 7.88 3.38
N GLY A 142 6.25 8.59 4.51
CA GLY A 142 7.50 8.94 5.19
C GLY A 142 8.35 9.96 4.43
N THR A 143 9.66 9.90 4.62
CA THR A 143 10.60 10.87 4.05
C THR A 143 11.25 10.34 2.77
N TYR A 144 11.32 11.18 1.75
CA TYR A 144 12.09 10.97 0.52
C TYR A 144 13.17 12.04 0.45
N SER A 145 14.43 11.63 0.28
CA SER A 145 15.58 12.55 0.30
C SER A 145 16.52 12.29 -0.87
N GLY A 146 17.20 13.33 -1.35
CA GLY A 146 18.18 13.19 -2.44
C GLY A 146 17.56 12.63 -3.72
N ALA A 147 18.18 11.61 -4.30
CA ALA A 147 17.70 10.98 -5.54
C ALA A 147 16.28 10.39 -5.39
N ASP A 148 15.94 9.85 -4.21
CA ASP A 148 14.63 9.27 -3.95
C ASP A 148 13.49 10.32 -3.97
N ALA A 149 13.83 11.60 -3.75
CA ALA A 149 12.89 12.73 -3.82
C ALA A 149 12.62 13.21 -5.25
N GLU A 150 13.48 12.87 -6.23
CA GLU A 150 13.37 13.39 -7.60
C GLU A 150 12.16 12.79 -8.32
N ARG A 151 11.82 11.54 -8.00
CA ARG A 151 10.73 10.77 -8.60
C ARG A 151 10.07 9.86 -7.56
N ILE A 152 8.92 10.29 -7.05
CA ILE A 152 8.19 9.57 -6.02
C ILE A 152 7.05 8.78 -6.66
N MET A 153 7.02 7.47 -6.40
CA MET A 153 5.97 6.58 -6.86
C MET A 153 4.73 6.67 -5.95
N LEU A 154 3.57 6.73 -6.59
CA LEU A 154 2.26 6.54 -6.00
C LEU A 154 1.74 5.17 -6.42
N ASP A 155 1.45 4.32 -5.45
CA ASP A 155 1.01 2.95 -5.71
C ASP A 155 -0.07 2.51 -4.72
N PHE A 156 -0.92 1.62 -5.19
CA PHE A 156 -2.08 1.13 -4.47
C PHE A 156 -2.44 -0.29 -4.90
N TYR A 157 -3.21 -0.95 -4.05
CA TYR A 157 -3.79 -2.26 -4.32
C TYR A 157 -5.31 -2.16 -4.49
N LEU A 158 -5.89 -3.05 -5.29
CA LEU A 158 -7.34 -3.11 -5.47
C LEU A 158 -7.90 -4.39 -4.85
N HIS A 159 -9.00 -4.24 -4.13
CA HIS A 159 -9.76 -5.33 -3.55
C HIS A 159 -11.20 -5.26 -4.06
N ASN A 160 -11.67 -6.34 -4.70
CA ASN A 160 -13.02 -6.44 -5.25
C ASN A 160 -13.50 -5.29 -6.14
N VAL A 161 -12.58 -4.66 -6.86
CA VAL A 161 -12.89 -3.56 -7.75
C VAL A 161 -12.01 -3.62 -9.00
N GLU A 162 -12.57 -3.14 -10.11
CA GLU A 162 -11.87 -2.99 -11.39
C GLU A 162 -12.03 -1.55 -11.85
N LEU A 163 -10.91 -0.92 -12.23
CA LEU A 163 -10.92 0.46 -12.71
C LEU A 163 -11.29 0.51 -14.20
N GLY A 164 -11.92 1.60 -14.62
CA GLY A 164 -12.25 1.83 -16.02
C GLY A 164 -12.70 3.26 -16.29
N ASP A 165 -12.71 3.66 -17.56
CA ASP A 165 -13.09 5.03 -17.96
C ASP A 165 -14.55 5.37 -17.59
N ASP A 166 -15.45 4.38 -17.69
CA ASP A 166 -16.88 4.48 -17.37
C ASP A 166 -17.24 3.80 -16.03
N GLY A 167 -16.24 3.45 -15.22
CA GLY A 167 -16.42 2.75 -13.94
C GLY A 167 -15.64 3.40 -12.81
N TYR A 168 -15.13 2.58 -11.90
CA TYR A 168 -14.32 3.05 -10.79
C TYR A 168 -13.01 3.67 -11.25
N LYS A 169 -12.52 4.66 -10.49
CA LYS A 169 -11.27 5.37 -10.77
C LYS A 169 -10.47 5.53 -9.49
N ALA A 170 -9.15 5.45 -9.56
CA ALA A 170 -8.29 5.86 -8.47
C ALA A 170 -7.90 7.33 -8.68
N ARG A 171 -8.06 8.18 -7.66
CA ARG A 171 -7.63 9.58 -7.71
C ARG A 171 -6.57 9.82 -6.64
N TYR A 172 -5.44 10.36 -7.05
CA TYR A 172 -4.47 10.95 -6.14
C TYR A 172 -4.54 12.46 -6.18
N THR A 173 -4.44 13.09 -5.02
CA THR A 173 -4.28 14.53 -4.86
C THR A 173 -3.15 14.78 -3.87
N ILE A 174 -2.20 15.65 -4.23
CA ILE A 174 -1.13 16.11 -3.35
C ILE A 174 -1.37 17.58 -3.03
N SER A 175 -1.36 17.89 -1.74
CA SER A 175 -1.44 19.25 -1.20
C SER A 175 -0.18 19.59 -0.43
N ASP A 176 0.23 20.85 -0.45
CA ASP A 176 1.31 21.36 0.42
C ASP A 176 0.82 21.60 1.86
N ASP A 177 1.74 21.95 2.77
CA ASP A 177 1.46 22.30 4.18
C ASP A 177 0.46 23.47 4.34
N GLY A 178 0.28 24.30 3.30
CA GLY A 178 -0.72 25.36 3.26
C GLY A 178 -2.12 24.87 2.86
N GLY A 179 -2.27 23.59 2.52
CA GLY A 179 -3.49 22.97 2.02
C GLY A 179 -3.78 23.27 0.54
N ALA A 180 -2.82 23.85 -0.20
CA ALA A 180 -2.99 24.11 -1.62
C ALA A 180 -2.71 22.84 -2.43
N GLU A 181 -3.64 22.45 -3.31
CA GLU A 181 -3.41 21.37 -4.25
C GLU A 181 -2.26 21.74 -5.21
N VAL A 182 -1.19 20.93 -5.19
CA VAL A 182 -0.01 21.12 -6.06
C VAL A 182 0.03 20.13 -7.21
N ALA A 183 -0.64 18.97 -7.08
CA ALA A 183 -0.76 18.00 -8.14
C ALA A 183 -1.95 17.05 -7.94
N THR A 184 -2.56 16.62 -9.03
CA THR A 184 -3.59 15.57 -9.02
C THR A 184 -3.45 14.66 -10.23
N THR A 185 -3.88 13.41 -10.10
CA THR A 185 -4.01 12.48 -11.23
C THR A 185 -5.18 11.53 -10.99
N THR A 186 -5.82 11.10 -12.07
CA THR A 186 -6.89 10.08 -12.05
C THR A 186 -6.50 8.91 -12.95
N LEU A 187 -6.55 7.71 -12.38
CA LEU A 187 -6.17 6.46 -13.01
C LEU A 187 -7.43 5.63 -13.27
N THR A 188 -7.60 5.24 -14.52
CA THR A 188 -8.68 4.35 -15.00
C THR A 188 -8.16 2.93 -15.24
N GLU A 189 -6.88 2.70 -14.96
CA GLU A 189 -6.21 1.41 -15.01
C GLU A 189 -5.45 1.21 -13.69
N TRP A 190 -5.30 -0.03 -13.25
CA TRP A 190 -4.57 -0.35 -12.01
C TRP A 190 -3.05 -0.25 -12.24
N THR A 191 -2.53 0.94 -12.49
CA THR A 191 -1.10 1.23 -12.70
C THR A 191 -0.58 2.10 -11.56
N PRO A 192 0.75 2.12 -11.29
CA PRO A 192 1.29 3.19 -10.46
C PRO A 192 1.16 4.55 -11.16
N ALA A 193 1.40 5.62 -10.42
CA ALA A 193 1.68 6.94 -10.94
C ALA A 193 2.99 7.48 -10.33
N PHE A 194 3.50 8.57 -10.89
CA PHE A 194 4.71 9.22 -10.41
C PHE A 194 4.51 10.72 -10.26
N VAL A 195 5.13 11.28 -9.23
CA VAL A 195 5.28 12.73 -9.04
C VAL A 195 6.76 13.06 -9.03
N THR A 196 7.13 14.13 -9.74
CA THR A 196 8.50 14.65 -9.85
C THR A 196 8.48 16.14 -9.57
N GLY A 197 9.62 16.70 -9.16
CA GLY A 197 9.78 18.15 -9.01
C GLY A 197 9.03 18.76 -7.84
N LEU A 198 8.73 17.97 -6.79
CA LEU A 198 8.33 18.53 -5.50
C LEU A 198 9.54 19.23 -4.88
N SER A 199 9.35 20.43 -4.35
CA SER A 199 10.38 21.12 -3.56
C SER A 199 10.51 20.49 -2.18
N SER A 200 11.58 20.82 -1.46
CA SER A 200 11.69 20.41 -0.06
C SER A 200 10.52 20.94 0.78
N GLY A 201 9.89 20.08 1.58
CA GLY A 201 8.70 20.43 2.36
C GLY A 201 7.86 19.21 2.76
N SER A 202 6.78 19.49 3.51
CA SER A 202 5.76 18.50 3.87
C SER A 202 4.58 18.56 2.91
N TYR A 203 4.04 17.40 2.58
CA TYR A 203 2.91 17.24 1.67
C TYR A 203 1.91 16.21 2.21
N GLU A 204 0.63 16.48 2.01
CA GLU A 204 -0.42 15.50 2.19
C GLU A 204 -0.74 14.84 0.85
N VAL A 205 -0.73 13.51 0.81
CA VAL A 205 -1.07 12.70 -0.36
C VAL A 205 -2.35 11.93 -0.06
N ASN A 206 -3.44 12.33 -0.72
CA ASN A 206 -4.74 11.71 -0.59
C ASN A 206 -4.98 10.73 -1.76
N LEU A 207 -5.47 9.54 -1.44
CA LEU A 207 -5.89 8.51 -2.38
C LEU A 207 -7.37 8.21 -2.19
N GLN A 208 -8.13 8.29 -3.27
CA GLN A 208 -9.57 8.02 -3.28
C GLN A 208 -9.96 6.98 -4.32
N LEU A 209 -10.92 6.12 -3.96
CA LEU A 209 -11.69 5.33 -4.91
C LEU A 209 -12.92 6.13 -5.31
N ILE A 210 -13.00 6.52 -6.57
CA ILE A 210 -14.10 7.29 -7.13
C ILE A 210 -15.05 6.36 -7.87
N GLY A 211 -16.35 6.48 -7.59
CA GLY A 211 -17.43 5.75 -8.23
C GLY A 211 -17.78 6.27 -9.62
N ASP A 212 -18.72 5.61 -10.28
CA ASP A 212 -19.26 6.00 -11.59
C ASP A 212 -20.11 7.28 -11.51
N ASP A 213 -20.70 7.55 -10.36
CA ASP A 213 -21.38 8.80 -10.01
C ASP A 213 -20.43 10.00 -9.78
N GLY A 214 -19.12 9.75 -9.74
CA GLY A 214 -18.09 10.75 -9.50
C GLY A 214 -17.81 11.05 -8.03
N GLU A 215 -18.51 10.40 -7.11
CA GLU A 215 -18.34 10.54 -5.67
C GLU A 215 -17.33 9.53 -5.12
N VAL A 216 -16.83 9.77 -3.92
CA VAL A 216 -15.95 8.81 -3.22
C VAL A 216 -16.78 7.61 -2.79
N VAL A 217 -16.32 6.41 -3.15
CA VAL A 217 -16.95 5.16 -2.72
C VAL A 217 -16.80 5.06 -1.19
N PRO A 218 -17.88 4.89 -0.42
CA PRO A 218 -17.77 4.76 1.03
C PRO A 218 -16.90 3.57 1.42
N GLY A 219 -16.07 3.73 2.45
CA GLY A 219 -15.31 2.63 3.02
C GLY A 219 -14.05 3.11 3.77
N PRO A 220 -13.59 2.41 4.81
CA PRO A 220 -12.44 2.85 5.62
C PRO A 220 -11.12 3.00 4.85
N PHE A 221 -10.97 2.30 3.73
CA PHE A 221 -9.79 2.36 2.86
C PHE A 221 -9.94 3.33 1.69
N ASN A 222 -11.18 3.74 1.36
CA ASN A 222 -11.49 4.40 0.09
C ASN A 222 -11.23 5.90 0.04
N ASP A 223 -10.82 6.49 1.17
CA ASP A 223 -10.36 7.87 1.28
C ASP A 223 -9.23 7.93 2.31
N THR A 224 -8.00 7.80 1.83
CA THR A 224 -6.82 7.65 2.69
C THR A 224 -5.81 8.75 2.40
N THR A 225 -5.47 9.55 3.42
CA THR A 225 -4.42 10.57 3.34
C THR A 225 -3.18 10.13 4.11
N ARG A 226 -2.01 10.36 3.53
CA ARG A 226 -0.69 10.18 4.18
C ARG A 226 0.13 11.44 4.08
N GLU A 227 0.88 11.75 5.13
CA GLU A 227 1.92 12.77 5.07
C GLU A 227 3.22 12.17 4.49
N ILE A 228 3.88 12.95 3.66
CA ILE A 228 5.26 12.71 3.22
C ILE A 228 6.10 13.95 3.43
N THR A 229 7.40 13.74 3.66
CA THR A 229 8.39 14.81 3.66
C THR A 229 9.32 14.63 2.47
N VAL A 230 9.57 15.71 1.74
CA VAL A 230 10.49 15.75 0.61
C VAL A 230 11.71 16.58 1.02
N GLU A 231 12.90 16.05 0.77
CA GLU A 231 14.19 16.69 1.04
C GLU A 231 15.05 16.64 -0.23
N THR A 232 14.74 17.54 -1.17
CA THR A 232 15.58 17.79 -2.34
C THR A 232 16.80 18.58 -1.88
N GLY A 233 17.94 17.91 -1.74
CA GLY A 233 19.15 18.57 -1.24
C GLY A 233 19.58 19.75 -2.12
N GLU A 234 19.32 20.97 -1.67
CA GLU A 234 19.96 22.21 -2.17
C GLU A 234 20.47 23.04 -0.98
N GLU A 235 21.71 22.78 -0.58
CA GLU A 235 22.69 23.86 -0.31
C GLU A 235 24.08 23.37 -0.76
N MET A 236 24.51 23.83 -1.94
CA MET A 236 25.92 24.11 -2.26
C MET A 236 26.02 25.40 -3.05
#